data_AF-A0A0A9YE02-F1
#
_entry.id   AF-A0A0A9YE02-F1
#
_cell.length_a   1.000
_cell.length_b   1.000
_cell.length_c   1.000
_cell.angle_alpha   90.00
_cell.angle_beta   90.00
_cell.angle_gamma   90.00
#
_symmetry.space_group_name_H-M   'P 1'
#
loop_
_entity.id
_entity.type
_entity.pdbx_description
1 polymer ?
#
loop_
_entity_poly.entity_id
_entity_poly.type
_entity_poly.pdbx_seq_one_letter_code
_entity_poly.pdbx_strand_id
1 'polypeptide(L)'
;MGVNHCIGHIEMGRVVTHSDNPVVLYVSGGNTQVIAYAEHRYRIFGETIDIAVGNCLDRVARLLHLSNDPAPGYNIEQAAKQGMVLLDLPYTVKGMDMSFSGLLSYTELLTKHPLYVANSNSNRKAALPGDAS
;
A
#
# COMPACT_ATOMS: atom_id res chain seq x y z
N MET A 1 -28.49 4.78 17.38
CA MET A 1 -27.45 3.78 17.73
C MET A 1 -26.17 4.17 17.00
N GLY A 2 -25.05 4.34 17.69
CA GLY A 2 -23.74 4.53 17.03
C GLY A 2 -23.13 3.18 16.66
N VAL A 3 -22.52 3.07 15.48
CA VAL A 3 -21.90 1.84 14.97
C VAL A 3 -20.40 2.07 14.82
N ASN A 4 -19.59 1.08 15.20
CA ASN A 4 -18.14 1.11 14.96
C ASN A 4 -17.88 0.83 13.47
N HIS A 5 -17.25 1.79 12.78
CA HIS A 5 -16.97 1.73 11.35
C HIS A 5 -16.17 0.48 10.95
N CYS A 6 -15.12 0.14 11.70
CA CYS A 6 -14.24 -0.99 11.40
C CYS A 6 -14.96 -2.34 11.60
N ILE A 7 -15.71 -2.48 12.69
CA ILE A 7 -16.50 -3.70 12.96
C ILE A 7 -17.58 -3.89 11.89
N GLY A 8 -18.18 -2.79 11.40
CA GLY A 8 -19.15 -2.84 10.29
C GLY A 8 -18.58 -3.50 9.04
N HIS A 9 -17.34 -3.16 8.65
CA HIS A 9 -16.65 -3.82 7.52
C HIS A 9 -16.42 -5.31 7.76
N ILE A 10 -16.00 -5.69 8.96
CA ILE A 10 -15.74 -7.08 9.33
C ILE A 10 -17.03 -7.92 9.27
N GLU A 11 -18.09 -7.46 9.94
CA GLU A 11 -19.36 -8.20 9.99
C GLU A 11 -20.01 -8.31 8.61
N MET A 12 -19.97 -7.24 7.81
CA MET A 12 -20.47 -7.29 6.43
C MET A 12 -19.67 -8.31 5.60
N GLY A 13 -18.33 -8.31 5.73
CA GLY A 13 -17.47 -9.28 5.07
C GLY A 13 -17.78 -10.73 5.47
N ARG A 14 -18.01 -10.99 6.77
CA ARG A 14 -18.39 -12.33 7.26
C ARG A 14 -19.69 -12.81 6.65
N VAL A 15 -20.71 -11.95 6.59
CA VAL A 15 -22.02 -12.28 6.02
C VAL A 15 -21.92 -12.60 4.52
N VAL A 16 -21.20 -11.78 3.75
CA VAL A 16 -21.07 -11.94 2.29
C VAL A 16 -20.21 -13.14 1.91
N THR A 17 -19.15 -13.41 2.67
CA THR A 17 -18.19 -14.49 2.35
C THR A 17 -18.49 -15.81 3.05
N HIS A 18 -19.48 -15.83 3.96
CA HIS A 18 -19.77 -16.94 4.86
C HIS A 18 -18.57 -17.38 5.71
N SER A 19 -17.71 -16.42 6.08
CA SER A 19 -16.56 -16.67 6.96
C SER A 19 -16.97 -16.63 8.43
N ASP A 20 -16.82 -17.75 9.14
CA ASP A 20 -17.28 -17.87 10.54
C ASP A 20 -16.41 -17.09 11.53
N ASN A 21 -15.08 -17.27 11.50
CA ASN A 21 -14.15 -16.58 12.41
C ASN A 21 -12.83 -16.21 11.72
N PRO A 22 -12.84 -15.24 10.78
CA PRO A 22 -11.66 -14.89 10.01
C PRO A 22 -10.70 -13.98 10.80
N VAL A 23 -9.41 -14.10 10.47
CA VAL A 23 -8.44 -13.02 10.70
C VAL A 23 -8.58 -12.03 9.54
N VAL A 24 -8.94 -10.78 9.85
CA VAL A 24 -9.26 -9.75 8.86
C VAL A 24 -8.11 -8.76 8.76
N LEU A 25 -7.53 -8.64 7.56
CA LEU A 25 -6.65 -7.54 7.21
C LEU A 25 -7.49 -6.36 6.73
N TYR A 26 -7.64 -5.34 7.57
CA TYR A 26 -8.37 -4.12 7.26
C TYR A 26 -7.42 -3.07 6.68
N VAL A 27 -7.58 -2.80 5.39
CA VAL A 27 -6.79 -1.81 4.64
C VAL A 27 -7.71 -0.75 4.07
N SER A 28 -7.44 0.51 4.39
CA SER A 28 -8.10 1.68 3.83
C SER A 28 -7.09 2.81 3.58
N GLY A 29 -7.56 3.94 3.05
CA GLY A 29 -6.74 5.15 2.94
C GLY A 29 -6.18 5.63 4.29
N GLY A 30 -6.89 5.37 5.40
CA GLY A 30 -6.54 5.85 6.74
C GLY A 30 -6.14 4.76 7.73
N ASN A 31 -6.37 3.48 7.42
CA ASN A 31 -6.17 2.38 8.35
C ASN A 31 -5.43 1.22 7.69
N THR A 32 -4.59 0.56 8.46
CA THR A 32 -3.96 -0.72 8.09
C THR A 32 -3.79 -1.52 9.37
N GLN A 33 -4.67 -2.50 9.57
CA GLN A 33 -4.80 -3.23 10.83
C GLN A 33 -5.13 -4.70 10.57
N VAL A 34 -4.56 -5.59 11.37
CA VAL A 34 -4.89 -7.01 11.43
C VAL A 34 -5.80 -7.22 12.63
N ILE A 35 -7.05 -7.57 12.37
CA ILE A 35 -8.10 -7.67 13.40
C ILE A 35 -8.62 -9.11 13.42
N ALA A 36 -8.76 -9.69 14.61
CA ALA A 36 -9.46 -10.97 14.76
C ALA A 36 -10.30 -10.99 16.03
N TYR A 37 -11.28 -11.90 16.07
CA TYR A 37 -12.12 -12.10 17.23
C TYR A 37 -11.43 -13.06 18.21
N ALA A 38 -11.09 -12.56 19.40
CA ALA A 38 -10.42 -13.34 20.44
C ALA A 38 -10.91 -12.89 21.82
N GLU A 39 -11.08 -13.86 22.74
CA GLU A 39 -11.56 -13.59 24.11
C GLU A 39 -12.84 -12.74 24.13
N HIS A 40 -13.81 -13.12 23.31
CA HIS A 40 -15.12 -12.48 23.18
C HIS A 40 -15.13 -11.02 22.69
N ARG A 41 -14.03 -10.52 22.12
CA ARG A 41 -13.94 -9.15 21.56
C ARG A 41 -13.11 -9.14 20.28
N TYR A 42 -13.36 -8.16 19.41
CA TYR A 42 -12.44 -7.86 18.31
C TYR A 42 -11.18 -7.19 18.86
N ARG A 43 -10.02 -7.75 18.49
CA ARG A 43 -8.70 -7.27 18.91
C ARG A 43 -7.84 -6.98 17.69
N ILE A 44 -7.05 -5.92 17.79
CA ILE A 44 -6.01 -5.59 16.81
C ILE A 44 -4.77 -6.38 17.23
N PHE A 45 -4.29 -7.24 16.34
CA PHE A 45 -3.09 -8.05 16.52
C PHE A 45 -1.85 -7.36 15.94
N GLY A 46 -2.02 -6.56 14.90
CA GLY A 46 -0.95 -5.75 14.33
C GLY A 46 -1.52 -4.55 13.62
N GLU A 47 -0.79 -3.46 13.60
CA GLU A 47 -1.18 -2.24 12.90
C GLU A 47 -0.01 -1.52 12.25
N THR A 48 -0.33 -0.51 11.43
CA THR A 48 0.69 0.42 10.98
C THR A 48 1.15 1.32 12.13
N ILE A 49 2.45 1.48 12.28
CA ILE A 49 3.07 2.36 13.28
C ILE A 49 3.02 3.83 12.84
N ASP A 50 2.92 4.08 11.53
CA ASP A 50 3.05 5.43 10.96
C ASP A 50 1.87 5.85 10.08
N ILE A 51 1.89 5.48 8.80
CA ILE A 51 0.91 5.85 7.79
C ILE A 51 0.22 4.58 7.31
N ALA A 52 -1.06 4.66 6.98
CA ALA A 52 -1.74 3.56 6.32
C ALA A 52 -1.16 3.31 4.92
N VAL A 53 -1.19 2.06 4.48
CA VAL A 53 -0.70 1.69 3.14
C VAL A 53 -1.44 2.44 2.04
N GLY A 54 -2.75 2.69 2.19
CA GLY A 54 -3.52 3.48 1.23
C GLY A 54 -2.99 4.90 1.08
N ASN A 55 -2.72 5.60 2.20
CA ASN A 55 -2.10 6.94 2.18
C ASN A 55 -0.68 6.90 1.59
N CYS A 56 0.10 5.85 1.89
CA CYS A 56 1.43 5.67 1.30
C CYS A 56 1.34 5.60 -0.24
N LEU A 57 0.44 4.77 -0.77
CA LEU A 57 0.21 4.65 -2.21
C LEU A 57 -0.28 5.97 -2.82
N ASP A 58 -1.23 6.65 -2.19
CA ASP A 58 -1.72 7.95 -2.68
C ASP A 58 -0.61 8.99 -2.79
N ARG A 59 0.31 9.02 -1.83
CA ARG A 59 1.46 9.92 -1.87
C ARG A 59 2.44 9.53 -2.97
N VAL A 60 2.73 8.24 -3.14
CA VAL A 60 3.57 7.75 -4.24
C VAL A 60 2.96 8.09 -5.60
N ALA A 61 1.65 7.95 -5.78
CA ALA A 61 0.97 8.34 -7.03
C ALA A 61 1.19 9.82 -7.35
N ARG A 62 1.08 10.69 -6.34
CA ARG A 62 1.32 12.14 -6.49
C ARG A 62 2.77 12.46 -6.81
N LEU A 63 3.72 11.76 -6.18
CA LEU A 63 5.15 11.91 -6.46
C LEU A 63 5.51 11.51 -7.89
N LEU A 64 4.83 10.49 -8.43
CA LEU A 64 4.99 10.02 -9.80
C LEU A 64 4.13 10.79 -10.81
N HIS A 65 3.41 11.83 -10.38
CA HIS A 65 2.48 12.62 -11.21
C HIS A 65 1.42 11.78 -11.93
N LEU A 66 0.98 10.67 -11.31
CA LEU A 66 -0.11 9.85 -11.83
C LEU A 66 -1.46 10.56 -11.63
N SER A 67 -2.39 10.32 -12.56
CA SER A 67 -3.76 10.83 -12.45
C SER A 67 -4.45 10.24 -11.22
N ASN A 68 -5.35 11.01 -10.61
CA ASN A 68 -6.22 10.52 -9.54
C ASN A 68 -7.47 9.81 -10.09
N ASP A 69 -7.77 9.93 -11.38
CA ASP A 69 -8.93 9.30 -12.03
C ASP A 69 -8.50 8.00 -12.73
N PRO A 70 -9.18 6.85 -12.52
CA PRO A 70 -10.35 6.62 -11.66
C PRO A 70 -10.03 6.50 -10.16
N ALA A 71 -8.81 6.09 -9.82
CA ALA A 71 -8.26 6.13 -8.47
C ALA A 71 -6.72 6.11 -8.53
N PRO A 72 -6.01 6.82 -7.63
CA PRO A 72 -4.54 6.81 -7.59
C PRO A 72 -3.96 5.39 -7.42
N GLY A 73 -4.54 4.58 -6.52
CA GLY A 73 -4.13 3.19 -6.32
C GLY A 73 -4.30 2.30 -7.56
N TYR A 74 -5.39 2.49 -8.32
CA TYR A 74 -5.61 1.76 -9.57
C TYR A 74 -4.54 2.11 -10.60
N ASN A 75 -4.21 3.39 -10.77
CA ASN A 75 -3.19 3.83 -11.72
C ASN A 75 -1.79 3.34 -11.35
N ILE A 76 -1.46 3.29 -10.05
CA ILE A 76 -0.23 2.64 -9.57
C ILE A 76 -0.22 1.16 -9.96
N GLU A 77 -1.31 0.43 -9.73
CA GLU A 77 -1.39 -1.00 -10.07
C GLU A 77 -1.18 -1.24 -11.58
N GLN A 78 -1.78 -0.41 -12.44
CA GLN A 78 -1.60 -0.52 -13.89
C GLN A 78 -0.16 -0.22 -14.31
N ALA A 79 0.47 0.80 -13.72
CA ALA A 79 1.88 1.11 -13.98
C ALA A 79 2.81 -0.02 -13.48
N ALA A 80 2.51 -0.60 -12.31
CA ALA A 80 3.28 -1.69 -11.72
C ALA A 80 3.28 -2.95 -12.60
N LYS A 81 2.18 -3.25 -13.32
CA LYS A 81 2.11 -4.38 -14.28
C LYS A 81 3.09 -4.26 -15.45
N GLN A 82 3.52 -3.04 -15.77
CA GLN A 82 4.50 -2.78 -16.83
C GLN A 82 5.94 -2.77 -16.30
N GLY A 83 6.13 -2.75 -14.98
CA GLY A 83 7.44 -2.77 -14.34
C GLY A 83 8.13 -4.11 -14.57
N MET A 84 9.38 -4.06 -15.05
CA MET A 84 10.21 -5.26 -15.26
C MET A 84 11.31 -5.42 -14.21
N VAL A 85 11.67 -4.33 -13.52
CA VAL A 85 12.78 -4.29 -12.57
C VAL A 85 12.22 -4.18 -11.17
N LEU A 86 12.63 -5.10 -10.29
CA LEU A 86 12.38 -5.01 -8.86
C LEU A 86 13.46 -4.14 -8.22
N LEU A 87 13.04 -3.08 -7.53
CA LEU A 87 13.95 -2.20 -6.80
C LEU A 87 14.10 -2.70 -5.36
N ASP A 88 15.31 -2.61 -4.81
CA ASP A 88 15.53 -2.82 -3.38
C ASP A 88 14.96 -1.64 -2.60
N LEU A 89 13.81 -1.89 -1.98
CA LEU A 89 13.08 -0.94 -1.15
C LEU A 89 13.15 -1.37 0.32
N PRO A 90 13.17 -0.42 1.27
CA PRO A 90 13.23 -0.75 2.69
C PRO A 90 11.97 -1.50 3.14
N TYR A 91 12.16 -2.69 3.70
CA TYR A 91 11.08 -3.52 4.24
C TYR A 91 11.10 -3.45 5.77
N THR A 92 10.16 -2.71 6.37
CA THR A 92 10.14 -2.46 7.83
C THR A 92 8.95 -3.15 8.49
N VAL A 93 9.21 -4.27 9.15
CA VAL A 93 8.22 -5.01 9.96
C VAL A 93 8.79 -5.23 11.35
N LYS A 94 8.00 -4.96 12.38
CA LYS A 94 8.36 -5.10 13.80
C LYS A 94 7.32 -5.99 14.49
N GLY A 95 7.61 -7.28 14.58
CA GLY A 95 6.64 -8.24 15.11
C GLY A 95 5.44 -8.37 14.17
N MET A 96 4.26 -7.97 14.64
CA MET A 96 3.03 -7.91 13.83
C MET A 96 2.74 -6.51 13.28
N ASP A 97 3.51 -5.50 13.69
CA ASP A 97 3.35 -4.12 13.26
C ASP A 97 4.23 -3.80 12.06
N MET A 98 3.80 -2.81 11.27
CA MET A 98 4.37 -2.49 9.97
C MET A 98 4.58 -0.97 9.83
N SER A 99 5.58 -0.57 9.05
CA SER A 99 5.91 0.85 8.85
C SER A 99 6.20 1.13 7.38
N PHE A 100 5.53 2.17 6.85
CA PHE A 100 5.59 2.55 5.44
C PHE A 100 6.27 3.90 5.20
N SER A 101 6.60 4.66 6.25
CA SER A 101 7.31 5.94 6.10
C SER A 101 8.67 5.78 5.42
N GLY A 102 9.45 4.76 5.80
CA GLY A 102 10.74 4.48 5.18
C GLY A 102 10.63 4.14 3.69
N LEU A 103 9.58 3.39 3.31
CA LEU A 103 9.27 3.09 1.92
C LEU A 103 8.98 4.38 1.14
N LEU A 104 8.09 5.22 1.66
CA LEU A 104 7.74 6.50 1.04
C LEU A 104 8.98 7.40 0.87
N SER A 105 9.76 7.61 1.92
CA SER A 105 10.97 8.45 1.85
C SER A 105 11.99 7.93 0.84
N TYR A 106 12.16 6.62 0.74
CA TYR A 106 13.05 6.04 -0.26
C TYR A 106 12.53 6.24 -1.68
N THR A 107 11.22 6.08 -1.90
CA THR A 107 10.62 6.40 -3.21
C THR A 107 10.79 7.86 -3.60
N GLU A 108 10.72 8.80 -2.65
CA GLU A 108 10.99 10.22 -2.89
C GLU A 108 12.45 10.51 -3.27
N LEU A 109 13.40 9.75 -2.72
CA LEU A 109 14.82 9.88 -3.10
C LEU A 109 15.05 9.37 -4.51
N LEU A 110 14.41 8.27 -4.89
CA LEU A 110 14.53 7.70 -6.24
C LEU A 110 13.99 8.63 -7.31
N THR A 111 12.84 9.28 -7.08
CA THR A 111 12.25 10.21 -8.06
C THR A 111 13.06 11.50 -8.23
N LYS A 112 13.89 11.86 -7.24
CA LYS A 112 14.81 13.01 -7.31
C LYS A 112 16.18 12.66 -7.92
N HIS A 113 16.46 11.38 -8.13
CA HIS A 113 17.76 10.94 -8.64
C HIS A 113 17.96 11.40 -10.10
N PRO A 114 19.16 11.87 -10.52
CA PRO A 114 19.39 12.39 -11.88
C PRO A 114 19.10 11.41 -13.03
N LEU A 115 19.11 10.11 -12.73
CA LEU A 115 18.82 9.04 -13.68
C LEU A 115 17.32 8.69 -13.77
N TYR A 116 16.48 9.30 -12.93
CA TYR A 116 15.05 9.11 -13.01
C TYR A 116 14.50 9.81 -14.26
N VAL A 117 14.11 9.01 -15.25
CA VAL A 117 13.38 9.49 -16.43
C VAL A 117 11.91 9.27 -16.17
N ALA A 118 11.20 10.34 -15.80
CA ALA A 118 9.74 10.32 -15.76
C ALA A 118 9.24 9.94 -17.16
N ASN A 119 8.48 8.85 -17.25
CA ASN A 119 8.03 8.28 -18.51
C ASN A 119 6.95 9.19 -19.12
N SER A 120 7.37 10.31 -19.70
CA SER A 120 6.54 11.16 -20.54
C SER A 120 6.62 10.62 -21.97
N ASN A 121 5.52 10.00 -22.38
CA ASN A 121 5.25 9.35 -23.67
C ASN A 121 5.64 7.88 -23.81
N SER A 122 4.61 7.10 -24.15
CA SER A 122 4.52 5.64 -24.28
C SER A 122 5.40 5.00 -25.36
N ASN A 123 6.66 5.40 -25.55
CA ASN A 123 7.45 4.81 -26.64
C ASN A 123 8.97 4.73 -26.49
N ARG A 124 9.53 4.79 -25.27
CA ARG A 124 10.94 4.44 -25.07
C ARG A 124 11.11 3.47 -23.91
N LYS A 125 11.70 2.31 -24.20
CA LYS A 125 12.18 1.33 -23.21
C LYS A 125 12.98 2.07 -22.14
N ALA A 126 12.53 1.96 -20.89
CA ALA A 126 13.34 2.36 -19.74
C ALA A 126 14.52 1.39 -19.63
N ALA A 127 15.71 1.85 -19.96
CA ALA A 127 16.95 1.19 -19.58
C ALA A 127 17.40 1.78 -18.24
N LEU A 128 17.55 0.93 -17.23
CA LEU A 128 18.25 1.27 -15.99
C LEU A 128 19.69 0.70 -16.07
N PRO A 129 20.66 1.35 -15.39
CA PRO A 129 22.06 0.96 -15.48
C PRO A 129 22.31 -0.26 -14.58
N GLY A 130 22.44 -1.42 -15.22
CA GLY A 130 22.87 -2.69 -14.62
C GLY A 130 23.71 -3.57 -15.54
N ASP A 131 23.82 -3.26 -16.84
CA ASP A 131 24.61 -4.02 -17.81
C ASP A 131 26.05 -3.50 -17.94
N ALA A 132 26.69 -3.16 -16.83
CA ALA A 132 28.11 -2.80 -16.78
C ALA A 132 28.80 -3.46 -15.58
N SER A 133 28.99 -4.77 -15.67
CA SER A 133 30.08 -5.52 -15.04
C SER A 133 30.34 -6.81 -15.79
#